data_AF-A0A3D4B1P7-F1
#
_entry.id   AF-A0A3D4B1P7-F1
#
_cell.length_a   1.000
_cell.length_b   1.000
_cell.length_c   1.000
_cell.angle_alpha   90.00
_cell.angle_beta   90.00
_cell.angle_gamma   90.00
#
_symmetry.space_group_name_H-M   'P 1'
#
loop_
_entity.id
_entity.type
_entity.pdbx_description
1 polymer ?
#
loop_
_entity_poly.entity_id
_entity_poly.type
_entity_poly.pdbx_seq_one_letter_code
_entity_poly.pdbx_strand_id
1 'polypeptide(L)'
;MLDQAVRTIQSYGFIIAPGMIFGFDSDTETVFEETLDFFVDVGLIGGDPSFLMALSGTPLYRRMEQTGRLIKREEEVTVRKKSKPIFDTYKMRSF
;
A
#
# COMPACT_ATOMS: atom_id res chain seq x y z
N MET A 1 2.72 -22.55 -3.47
CA MET A 1 1.61 -21.57 -3.44
C MET A 1 1.95 -20.48 -2.42
N LEU A 2 1.30 -19.30 -2.44
CA LEU A 2 1.68 -18.15 -1.60
C LEU A 2 1.55 -18.45 -0.09
N ASP A 3 0.51 -19.19 0.28
CA ASP A 3 0.26 -19.74 1.62
C ASP A 3 1.47 -20.53 2.18
N GLN A 4 2.07 -21.41 1.38
CA GLN A 4 3.22 -22.21 1.80
C GLN A 4 4.45 -21.33 2.08
N ALA A 5 4.65 -20.29 1.27
CA ALA A 5 5.74 -19.34 1.48
C ALA A 5 5.55 -18.55 2.79
N VAL A 6 4.32 -18.06 3.02
CA VAL A 6 3.96 -17.36 4.28
C VAL A 6 4.21 -18.25 5.48
N ARG A 7 3.65 -19.48 5.48
CA ARG A 7 3.80 -20.43 6.59
C ARG A 7 5.25 -20.82 6.82
N THR A 8 6.05 -20.95 5.75
CA THR A 8 7.48 -21.23 5.87
C THR A 8 8.21 -20.09 6.57
N ILE A 9 7.99 -18.83 6.17
CA ILE A 9 8.63 -17.67 6.80
C ILE A 9 8.21 -17.54 8.27
N GLN A 10 6.92 -17.68 8.56
CA GLN A 10 6.39 -17.67 9.93
C GLN A 10 6.97 -18.79 10.79
N SER A 11 7.28 -19.97 10.22
CA SER A 11 7.87 -21.09 10.97
C SER A 11 9.25 -20.79 11.57
N TYR A 12 9.96 -19.80 11.01
CA TYR A 12 11.23 -19.29 11.55
C TYR A 12 11.04 -18.17 12.58
N GLY A 13 9.79 -17.81 12.94
CA GLY A 13 9.47 -16.77 13.91
C GLY A 13 9.44 -15.34 13.34
N PHE A 14 9.46 -15.18 12.02
CA PHE A 14 9.37 -13.85 11.39
C PHE A 14 7.92 -13.38 11.24
N ILE A 15 7.71 -12.11 11.55
CA ILE A 15 6.49 -11.38 11.17
C ILE A 15 6.62 -10.96 9.70
N ILE A 16 5.50 -11.03 8.97
CA ILE A 16 5.41 -10.57 7.59
C ILE A 16 4.61 -9.28 7.56
N ALA A 17 5.15 -8.25 6.90
CA ALA A 17 4.46 -7.02 6.58
C ALA A 17 4.14 -7.01 5.07
N PRO A 18 2.96 -7.50 4.65
CA PRO A 18 2.58 -7.59 3.25
C PRO A 18 2.18 -6.22 2.68
N GLY A 19 2.80 -5.84 1.56
CA GLY A 19 2.31 -4.76 0.72
C GLY A 19 1.31 -5.28 -0.31
N MET A 20 0.22 -4.55 -0.54
CA MET A 20 -0.88 -4.97 -1.43
C MET A 20 -1.38 -3.80 -2.26
N ILE A 21 -1.79 -4.09 -3.50
CA ILE A 21 -2.27 -3.11 -4.47
C ILE A 21 -3.61 -3.60 -5.04
N PHE A 22 -4.66 -2.77 -4.92
CA PHE A 22 -5.99 -3.02 -5.48
C PHE A 22 -6.33 -2.06 -6.62
N GLY A 23 -7.26 -2.43 -7.49
CA GLY A 23 -7.73 -1.63 -8.63
C GLY A 23 -7.14 -2.07 -9.97
N PHE A 24 -6.73 -3.34 -10.10
CA PHE A 24 -6.38 -3.92 -11.39
C PHE A 24 -7.64 -4.25 -12.21
N ASP A 25 -7.48 -4.35 -13.53
CA ASP A 25 -8.57 -4.71 -14.44
C ASP A 25 -9.12 -6.12 -14.20
N SER A 26 -8.33 -6.96 -13.54
CA SER A 26 -8.67 -8.32 -13.14
C SER A 26 -9.38 -8.41 -11.79
N ASP A 27 -9.43 -7.32 -11.03
CA ASP A 27 -10.06 -7.33 -9.71
C ASP A 27 -11.58 -7.45 -9.87
N THR A 28 -12.16 -8.40 -9.16
CA THR A 28 -13.60 -8.65 -9.11
C THR A 28 -14.23 -7.95 -7.91
N GLU A 29 -15.56 -7.97 -7.83
CA GLU A 29 -16.28 -7.46 -6.66
C GLU A 29 -15.93 -8.22 -5.36
N THR A 30 -15.39 -9.44 -5.47
CA THR A 30 -15.02 -10.33 -4.35
C THR A 30 -13.56 -10.21 -3.91
N VAL A 31 -12.75 -9.38 -4.58
CA VAL A 31 -11.29 -9.35 -4.36
C VAL A 31 -10.90 -9.02 -2.92
N PHE A 32 -11.70 -8.18 -2.25
CA PHE A 32 -11.44 -7.77 -0.88
C PHE A 32 -11.73 -8.90 0.10
N GLU A 33 -12.86 -9.58 -0.07
CA GLU A 33 -13.23 -10.75 0.72
C GLU A 33 -12.21 -11.87 0.54
N GLU A 34 -11.83 -12.20 -0.69
CA GLU A 34 -10.83 -13.23 -0.99
C GLU A 34 -9.46 -12.92 -0.38
N THR A 35 -9.04 -11.64 -0.42
CA THR A 35 -7.79 -11.21 0.21
C THR A 35 -7.86 -11.31 1.73
N LEU A 36 -8.98 -10.92 2.33
CA LEU A 36 -9.19 -11.02 3.77
C LEU A 36 -9.22 -12.47 4.25
N ASP A 37 -9.93 -13.35 3.53
CA ASP A 37 -10.00 -14.78 3.81
C ASP A 37 -8.62 -15.41 3.76
N PHE A 38 -7.79 -15.02 2.77
CA PHE A 38 -6.39 -15.43 2.72
C PHE A 38 -5.61 -14.98 3.96
N PHE A 39 -5.72 -13.71 4.37
CA PHE A 39 -5.03 -13.19 5.55
C PHE A 39 -5.40 -13.96 6.82
N VAL A 40 -6.69 -14.27 6.98
CA VAL A 40 -7.19 -15.05 8.12
C VAL A 40 -6.66 -16.48 8.07
N ASP A 41 -6.69 -17.14 6.91
CA ASP A 41 -6.22 -18.53 6.77
C ASP A 41 -4.73 -18.69 7.09
N VAL A 42 -3.89 -17.78 6.60
CA VAL A 42 -2.44 -17.84 6.79
C VAL A 42 -1.95 -17.10 8.05
N GLY A 43 -2.85 -16.51 8.82
CA GLY A 43 -2.51 -15.81 10.07
C GLY A 43 -1.67 -14.56 9.87
N LEU A 44 -1.92 -13.79 8.81
CA LEU A 44 -1.31 -12.48 8.61
C LEU A 44 -2.00 -11.44 9.51
N ILE A 45 -1.21 -10.75 10.33
CA ILE A 45 -1.71 -9.86 11.40
C ILE A 45 -1.75 -8.37 11.00
N GLY A 46 -1.43 -8.03 9.75
CA GLY A 46 -1.42 -6.66 9.26
C GLY A 46 -0.91 -6.58 7.83
N GLY A 47 -0.87 -5.37 7.28
CA GLY A 47 -0.42 -5.09 5.92
C GLY A 47 -0.75 -3.67 5.49
N ASP A 48 -0.20 -3.27 4.34
CA ASP A 48 -0.38 -1.94 3.76
C ASP A 48 -1.19 -2.02 2.45
N PRO A 49 -2.54 -1.95 2.51
CA PRO A 49 -3.38 -1.79 1.33
C PRO A 49 -3.10 -0.45 0.64
N SER A 50 -2.89 -0.52 -0.67
CA SER A 50 -2.79 0.65 -1.54
C SER A 50 -3.65 0.45 -2.79
N PHE A 51 -3.99 1.55 -3.46
CA PHE A 51 -4.68 1.48 -4.76
C PHE A 51 -3.68 1.63 -5.91
N LEU A 52 -3.98 0.99 -7.03
CA LEU A 52 -3.20 1.03 -8.24
C LEU A 52 -3.13 2.47 -8.73
N MET A 53 -1.94 3.05 -8.62
CA MET A 53 -1.69 4.42 -9.02
C MET A 53 -0.86 4.45 -10.31
N ALA A 54 -1.42 5.03 -11.35
CA ALA A 54 -0.72 5.27 -12.60
C ALA A 54 0.18 6.50 -12.48
N LEU A 55 1.45 6.30 -12.17
CA LEU A 55 2.42 7.38 -12.05
C LEU A 55 2.76 7.98 -13.41
N SER A 56 2.78 9.31 -13.51
CA SER A 56 3.12 10.05 -14.73
C SER A 56 4.42 9.53 -15.35
N GLY A 57 4.37 9.26 -16.67
CA GLY A 57 5.51 8.76 -17.43
C GLY A 57 5.64 7.23 -17.47
N THR A 58 4.90 6.48 -16.64
CA THR A 58 4.90 5.01 -16.68
C THR A 58 4.09 4.45 -17.86
N PRO A 59 4.36 3.20 -18.30
CA PRO A 59 3.52 2.53 -19.29
C PRO A 59 2.04 2.44 -18.88
N LEU A 60 1.77 2.23 -17.59
CA LEU A 60 0.41 2.20 -17.04
C LEU A 60 -0.29 3.56 -17.22
N TYR A 61 0.39 4.66 -16.93
CA TYR A 61 -0.16 6.01 -17.15
C TYR A 61 -0.53 6.23 -18.61
N ARG A 62 0.37 5.91 -19.55
CA ARG A 62 0.09 6.05 -21.00
C ARG A 62 -1.11 5.21 -21.41
N ARG A 63 -1.21 3.97 -20.93
CA ARG A 63 -2.35 3.08 -21.21
C ARG A 63 -3.65 3.64 -20.64
N MET A 64 -3.65 4.10 -19.39
CA MET A 64 -4.85 4.66 -18.76
C MET A 64 -5.25 5.99 -19.39
N GLU A 65 -4.30 6.80 -19.87
CA GLU A 65 -4.56 8.03 -20.62
C GLU A 65 -5.25 7.73 -21.95
N GLN A 66 -4.69 6.80 -22.73
CA GLN A 66 -5.23 6.38 -24.02
C GLN A 66 -6.62 5.76 -23.93
N THR A 67 -6.93 5.11 -22.81
CA THR A 67 -8.24 4.47 -22.57
C THR A 67 -9.24 5.38 -21.82
N GLY A 68 -8.87 6.64 -21.54
CA GLY A 68 -9.75 7.59 -20.86
C GLY A 68 -10.04 7.25 -19.39
N ARG A 69 -9.18 6.48 -18.74
CA ARG A 69 -9.36 5.97 -17.35
C ARG A 69 -8.59 6.75 -16.29
N LEU A 70 -7.78 7.74 -16.68
CA LEU A 70 -7.09 8.60 -15.72
C LEU A 70 -8.07 9.57 -15.06
N ILE A 71 -8.23 9.42 -13.75
CA ILE A 71 -8.95 10.39 -12.91
C ILE A 71 -7.98 11.52 -12.58
N LYS A 72 -8.17 12.69 -13.21
CA LYS A 72 -7.44 13.91 -12.85
C LYS A 72 -8.14 14.52 -11.64
N ARG A 73 -7.54 14.43 -10.44
CA ARG A 73 -7.96 15.29 -9.33
C ARG A 73 -7.46 16.69 -9.60
N GLU A 74 -8.36 17.67 -9.56
CA GLU A 74 -7.96 19.07 -9.41
C GLU A 74 -7.29 19.21 -8.03
N GLU A 75 -5.96 19.33 -8.07
CA GLU A 75 -5.05 19.81 -7.02
C GLU A 75 -5.23 19.29 -5.57
N GLU A 76 -4.42 18.30 -5.20
CA GLU A 76 -3.65 18.38 -3.95
C GLU A 76 -2.20 18.02 -4.24
N VAL A 77 -1.51 18.87 -5.01
CA VAL A 77 -0.07 18.99 -4.84
C VAL A 77 0.08 19.66 -3.48
N THR A 78 0.26 18.88 -2.42
CA THR A 78 0.72 19.40 -1.14
C THR A 78 2.05 20.10 -1.39
N VAL A 79 2.00 21.39 -1.65
CA VAL A 79 3.13 22.28 -1.41
C VAL A 79 3.52 21.99 0.02
N ARG A 80 4.68 21.35 0.24
CA ARG A 80 5.28 21.26 1.57
C ARG A 80 5.44 22.69 2.07
N LYS A 81 4.44 23.24 2.77
CA LYS A 81 4.67 24.37 3.67
C LYS A 81 5.70 23.85 4.65
N LYS A 82 6.90 24.42 4.66
CA LYS A 82 7.90 24.17 5.71
C LYS A 82 7.24 24.56 7.04
N SER A 83 6.64 23.60 7.72
CA SER A 83 6.19 23.78 9.10
C SER A 83 7.44 23.96 9.96
N LYS A 84 7.45 25.02 10.77
CA LYS A 84 8.48 25.25 11.79
C LYS A 84 8.57 23.99 12.68
N PRO A 85 9.76 23.50 13.06
CA PRO A 85 9.85 22.31 13.91
C PRO A 85 9.09 22.55 15.22
N ILE A 86 8.18 21.64 15.55
CA ILE A 86 7.36 21.68 16.78
C ILE A 86 8.16 21.14 18.00
N PHE A 87 9.32 20.53 17.77
CA PHE A 87 10.13 19.93 18.81
C PHE A 87 11.50 20.59 18.93
N ASP A 88 11.74 21.19 20.09
CA ASP A 88 13.05 21.65 20.53
C ASP A 88 13.84 20.44 21.04
N THR A 89 14.85 20.00 20.29
CA THR A 89 15.65 18.78 20.57
C THR A 89 16.46 18.85 21.87
N TYR A 90 16.44 19.97 22.57
CA TYR A 90 17.19 20.19 23.82
C TYR A 90 16.49 19.71 25.10
N LYS A 91 15.22 19.29 25.06
CA LYS A 91 14.49 18.90 26.29
C LYS A 91 14.51 17.42 26.63
N MET A 92 15.32 16.61 25.94
CA MET A 92 15.38 15.15 26.11
C MET A 92 16.73 14.64 26.66
N ARG A 93 17.30 15.35 27.64
CA ARG A 93 18.38 14.86 28.48
C ARG A 93 17.98 14.95 29.95
N SER A 94 17.22 13.95 30.40
CA SER A 94 17.12 13.56 31.81
C SER A 94 16.20 12.35 31.91
N PHE A 95 16.74 11.16 31.63
CA PHE A 95 16.45 9.91 32.34
C PHE A 95 17.73 9.09 32.35
#